data_AF-A0A1T5FMB5-F1
#
_entry.id   AF-A0A1T5FMB5-F1
#
_cell.length_a   1.000
_cell.length_b   1.000
_cell.length_c   1.000
_cell.angle_alpha   90.00
_cell.angle_beta   90.00
_cell.angle_gamma   90.00
#
_symmetry.space_group_name_H-M   'P 1'
#
loop_
_entity.id
_entity.type
_entity.pdbx_description
1 polymer ?
#
loop_
_entity_poly.entity_id
_entity_poly.type
_entity_poly.pdbx_seq_one_letter_code
_entity_poly.pdbx_strand_id
1 'polypeptide(L)'
;MRIEGADVYGSFLIGIDFLDQNGNNVKSLSMEDLSKFNKQQIKNYYVAKIKPHKHSLLLPLGAKANLSFEIDQNIHEIVLTDISGITWNAKMQE
;
A
#
# COMPACT_ATOMS: atom_id res chain seq x y z
N MET A 1 -5.57 -12.89 -21.62
CA MET A 1 -5.48 -12.85 -20.14
C MET A 1 -6.55 -11.88 -19.65
N ARG A 2 -7.49 -12.32 -18.81
CA ARG A 2 -8.52 -11.44 -18.25
C ARG A 2 -7.85 -10.50 -17.23
N ILE A 3 -8.03 -9.20 -17.37
CA ILE A 3 -7.45 -8.15 -16.51
C ILE A 3 -8.53 -7.37 -15.73
N GLU A 4 -9.79 -7.80 -15.80
CA GLU A 4 -10.95 -7.15 -15.19
C GLU A 4 -11.95 -8.20 -14.64
N GLY A 5 -12.64 -7.88 -13.54
CA GLY A 5 -13.57 -8.77 -12.82
C GLY A 5 -13.28 -8.86 -11.30
N ALA A 6 -14.26 -9.29 -10.50
CA ALA A 6 -14.06 -9.48 -9.05
C ALA A 6 -12.92 -10.49 -8.75
N ASP A 7 -12.78 -11.50 -9.59
CA ASP A 7 -11.80 -12.58 -9.45
C ASP A 7 -10.36 -12.19 -9.82
N VAL A 8 -10.13 -10.95 -10.30
CA VAL A 8 -8.78 -10.43 -10.63
C VAL A 8 -8.31 -9.34 -9.66
N TYR A 9 -9.21 -8.83 -8.82
CA TYR A 9 -8.84 -7.89 -7.77
C TYR A 9 -8.18 -8.67 -6.64
N GLY A 10 -6.97 -8.24 -6.25
CA GLY A 10 -6.28 -8.78 -5.09
C GLY A 10 -6.76 -8.07 -3.84
N SER A 11 -5.87 -7.31 -3.21
CA SER A 11 -6.16 -6.55 -1.99
C SER A 11 -6.64 -5.13 -2.30
N PHE A 12 -7.48 -4.60 -1.42
CA PHE A 12 -7.80 -3.17 -1.35
C PHE A 12 -7.13 -2.61 -0.09
N LEU A 13 -5.96 -2.02 -0.29
CA LEU A 13 -5.19 -1.42 0.80
C LEU A 13 -5.84 -0.11 1.24
N ILE A 14 -6.19 -0.04 2.52
CA ILE A 14 -6.90 1.10 3.14
C ILE A 14 -6.10 1.78 4.24
N GLY A 15 -5.00 1.16 4.69
CA GLY A 15 -4.12 1.74 5.70
C GLY A 15 -2.67 1.38 5.46
N ILE A 16 -1.78 2.35 5.67
CA ILE A 16 -0.33 2.13 5.81
C ILE A 16 0.13 2.86 7.05
N ASP A 17 0.66 2.14 8.02
CA ASP A 17 1.27 2.70 9.22
C ASP A 17 2.78 2.46 9.19
N PHE A 18 3.53 3.53 9.42
CA PHE A 18 4.99 3.50 9.56
C PHE A 18 5.32 3.67 11.04
N LEU A 19 6.03 2.71 11.62
CA LEU A 19 6.35 2.67 13.04
C LEU A 19 7.85 2.84 13.28
N ASP A 20 8.21 3.53 14.37
CA ASP A 20 9.59 3.62 14.86
C ASP A 20 10.01 2.34 15.62
N GLN A 21 11.27 2.30 16.08
CA GLN A 21 11.82 1.19 16.87
C GLN A 21 11.10 0.94 18.21
N ASN A 22 10.36 1.92 18.72
CA ASN A 22 9.60 1.84 19.96
C ASN A 22 8.14 1.44 19.70
N GLY A 23 7.74 1.25 18.43
CA GLY A 23 6.36 0.98 18.02
C GLY A 23 5.47 2.23 17.97
N ASN A 24 6.03 3.44 18.06
CA ASN A 24 5.26 4.67 17.90
C ASN A 24 4.96 4.91 16.42
N ASN A 25 3.79 5.47 16.15
CA ASN A 25 3.42 5.83 14.79
C ASN A 25 4.18 7.09 14.32
N VAL A 26 5.00 6.91 13.29
CA VAL A 26 5.75 7.97 12.61
C VAL A 26 4.86 8.67 11.59
N LYS A 27 4.07 7.89 10.85
CA LYS A 27 3.14 8.36 9.82
C LYS A 27 2.08 7.31 9.55
N SER A 28 0.85 7.75 9.36
CA SER A 28 -0.27 6.93 8.88
C SER A 28 -0.81 7.48 7.57
N LEU A 29 -1.18 6.60 6.66
CA LEU A 29 -1.94 6.92 5.47
C LEU A 29 -3.31 6.27 5.59
N SER A 30 -4.35 7.10 5.62
CA SER A 30 -5.75 6.68 5.65
C SER A 30 -6.24 6.24 4.27
N MET A 31 -7.45 5.70 4.22
CA MET A 31 -8.13 5.34 2.99
C MET A 31 -8.30 6.55 2.04
N GLU A 32 -8.58 7.74 2.59
CA GLU A 32 -8.63 8.99 1.84
C GLU A 32 -7.26 9.36 1.25
N ASP A 33 -6.19 9.22 2.01
CA ASP A 33 -4.83 9.55 1.56
C ASP A 33 -4.39 8.62 0.43
N LEU A 34 -4.64 7.31 0.58
CA LEU A 34 -4.32 6.29 -0.40
C LEU A 34 -5.14 6.44 -1.70
N SER A 35 -6.39 6.88 -1.60
CA SER A 35 -7.23 7.19 -2.78
C SER A 35 -6.69 8.38 -3.60
N LYS A 36 -5.88 9.24 -2.98
CA LYS A 36 -5.26 10.42 -3.59
C LYS A 36 -3.76 10.23 -3.82
N PHE A 37 -3.23 9.03 -3.61
CA PHE A 37 -1.80 8.76 -3.70
C PHE A 37 -1.26 9.11 -5.09
N ASN A 38 -0.12 9.80 -5.11
CA ASN A 38 0.40 10.32 -6.36
C ASN A 38 0.83 9.15 -7.27
N LYS A 39 0.28 9.13 -8.49
CA LYS A 39 0.64 8.13 -9.52
C LYS A 39 2.13 8.14 -9.86
N GLN A 40 2.83 9.27 -9.77
CA GLN A 40 4.28 9.32 -10.00
C GLN A 40 5.08 8.58 -8.92
N GLN A 41 4.51 8.40 -7.72
CA GLN A 41 5.11 7.63 -6.63
C GLN A 41 4.82 6.12 -6.75
N ILE A 42 4.09 5.69 -7.79
CA ILE A 42 3.77 4.28 -8.07
C ILE A 42 4.50 3.82 -9.34
N LYS A 43 5.55 3.03 -9.19
CA LYS A 43 6.27 2.43 -10.32
C LYS A 43 5.89 0.96 -10.52
N ASN A 44 4.92 0.70 -11.40
CA ASN A 44 4.43 -0.65 -11.73
C ASN A 44 5.42 -1.42 -12.63
N TYR A 45 5.58 -2.73 -12.39
CA TYR A 45 6.46 -3.62 -13.17
C TYR A 45 5.70 -4.67 -13.99
N TYR A 46 4.51 -5.12 -13.55
CA TYR A 46 3.72 -6.15 -14.24
C TYR A 46 2.43 -5.59 -14.85
N VAL A 47 1.78 -6.43 -15.66
CA VAL A 47 0.63 -6.08 -16.52
C VAL A 47 -0.56 -5.55 -15.71
N ALA A 48 -0.81 -6.12 -14.51
CA ALA A 48 -1.87 -5.64 -13.63
C ALA A 48 -1.36 -4.45 -12.80
N LYS A 49 -1.86 -3.25 -13.13
CA LYS A 49 -1.36 -1.99 -12.56
C LYS A 49 -2.05 -1.65 -11.25
N ILE A 50 -1.25 -1.32 -10.24
CA ILE A 50 -1.70 -0.66 -9.00
C ILE A 50 -2.15 0.75 -9.36
N LYS A 51 -3.35 1.12 -8.89
CA LYS A 51 -3.95 2.43 -9.14
C LYS A 51 -4.77 2.88 -7.94
N PRO A 52 -4.85 4.20 -7.68
CA PRO A 52 -5.83 4.74 -6.76
C PRO A 52 -7.26 4.35 -7.22
N HIS A 53 -8.10 4.01 -6.26
CA HIS A 53 -9.52 3.72 -6.41
C HIS A 53 -10.33 4.63 -5.48
N LYS A 54 -11.65 4.67 -5.65
CA LYS A 54 -12.54 5.69 -5.05
C LYS A 54 -12.28 5.94 -3.55
N HIS A 55 -11.89 4.89 -2.82
CA HIS A 55 -11.68 4.91 -1.38
C HIS A 55 -10.47 4.08 -0.93
N SER A 56 -9.53 3.74 -1.82
CA SER A 56 -8.44 2.81 -1.51
C SER A 56 -7.35 2.80 -2.57
N LEU A 57 -6.25 2.09 -2.30
CA LEU A 57 -5.29 1.71 -3.34
C LEU A 57 -5.57 0.27 -3.79
N LEU A 58 -5.88 0.08 -5.07
CA LEU A 58 -6.18 -1.24 -5.62
C LEU A 58 -4.88 -1.99 -5.94
N LEU A 59 -4.73 -3.20 -5.38
CA LEU A 59 -3.62 -4.13 -5.61
C LEU A 59 -4.12 -5.38 -6.36
N PRO A 60 -4.10 -5.43 -7.70
CA PRO A 60 -4.56 -6.59 -8.45
C PRO A 60 -3.74 -7.86 -8.17
N LEU A 61 -4.32 -9.04 -8.38
CA LEU A 61 -3.56 -10.30 -8.38
C LEU A 61 -2.51 -10.28 -9.49
N GLY A 62 -1.26 -10.62 -9.14
CA GLY A 62 -0.13 -10.54 -10.07
C GLY A 62 0.42 -9.13 -10.30
N ALA A 63 0.01 -8.13 -9.51
CA ALA A 63 0.60 -6.80 -9.53
C ALA A 63 1.91 -6.76 -8.73
N LYS A 64 2.89 -6.00 -9.24
CA LYS A 64 4.10 -5.60 -8.51
C LYS A 64 4.39 -4.15 -8.85
N ALA A 65 4.62 -3.34 -7.83
CA ALA A 65 5.13 -1.99 -7.99
C ALA A 65 6.09 -1.65 -6.87
N ASN A 66 6.87 -0.60 -7.08
CA ASN A 66 7.49 0.15 -6.00
C ASN A 66 6.61 1.35 -5.67
N LEU A 67 6.35 1.54 -4.38
CA LEU A 67 5.72 2.73 -3.84
C LEU A 67 6.80 3.57 -3.16
N SER A 68 6.82 4.87 -3.44
CA SER A 68 7.81 5.79 -2.86
C SER A 68 7.13 6.74 -1.89
N PHE A 69 7.66 6.83 -0.68
CA PHE A 69 7.13 7.67 0.39
C PHE A 69 8.23 8.60 0.90
N GLU A 70 7.90 9.88 1.09
CA GLU A 70 8.78 10.85 1.76
C GLU A 70 8.45 10.85 3.25
N ILE A 71 9.44 10.45 4.06
CA ILE A 71 9.33 10.30 5.52
C ILE A 71 10.65 10.79 6.13
N ASP A 72 10.56 11.77 7.02
CA ASP A 72 11.73 12.45 7.60
C ASP A 72 12.32 11.73 8.83
N GLN A 73 11.72 10.62 9.24
CA GLN A 73 12.10 9.85 10.44
C GLN A 73 12.45 8.41 10.06
N ASN A 74 13.28 7.76 10.89
CA ASN A 74 13.66 6.37 10.67
C ASN A 74 12.46 5.44 10.93
N ILE A 75 12.27 4.47 10.04
CA ILE A 75 11.15 3.54 10.06
C ILE A 75 11.71 2.16 10.39
N HIS A 76 11.16 1.53 11.42
CA HIS A 76 11.54 0.19 11.83
C HIS A 76 10.56 -0.87 11.30
N GLU A 77 9.27 -0.52 11.23
CA GLU A 77 8.21 -1.44 10.82
C GLU A 77 7.15 -0.74 9.96
N ILE A 78 6.60 -1.47 9.00
CA ILE A 78 5.45 -1.06 8.20
C ILE A 78 4.31 -2.04 8.46
N VAL A 79 3.12 -1.50 8.73
CA VAL A 79 1.88 -2.26 8.81
C VAL A 79 0.97 -1.85 7.67
N LEU A 80 0.49 -2.85 6.92
CA LEU A 80 -0.42 -2.69 5.79
C LEU A 80 -1.77 -3.28 6.15
N THR A 81 -2.85 -2.51 5.94
CA THR A 81 -4.22 -2.93 6.30
C THR A 81 -5.11 -3.03 5.08
N ASP A 82 -5.67 -4.22 4.85
CA ASP A 82 -6.67 -4.47 3.80
C ASP A 82 -8.10 -4.18 4.29
N ILE A 83 -9.02 -3.91 3.36
CA ILE A 83 -10.44 -3.69 3.66
C ILE A 83 -11.10 -4.88 4.38
N SER A 84 -10.58 -6.10 4.23
CA SER A 84 -11.03 -7.28 4.97
C SER A 84 -10.65 -7.26 6.46
N GLY A 85 -9.79 -6.33 6.88
CA GLY A 85 -9.24 -6.24 8.24
C GLY A 85 -7.95 -7.05 8.45
N ILE A 86 -7.46 -7.78 7.43
CA ILE A 86 -6.17 -8.45 7.50
C ILE A 86 -5.05 -7.40 7.53
N THR A 87 -4.07 -7.62 8.39
CA THR A 87 -2.85 -6.81 8.47
C THR A 87 -1.61 -7.61 8.07
N TRP A 88 -0.69 -6.96 7.37
CA TRP A 88 0.64 -7.49 7.08
C TRP A 88 1.70 -6.58 7.67
N ASN A 89 2.66 -7.19 8.35
CA ASN A 89 3.73 -6.49 9.05
C ASN A 89 5.07 -6.80 8.38
N ALA A 90 5.87 -5.78 8.10
CA ALA A 90 7.19 -5.91 7.53
C ALA A 90 8.18 -5.05 8.31
N LYS A 91 9.22 -5.69 8.86
CA LYS A 91 10.33 -4.99 9.50
C LYS A 91 11.37 -4.58 8.47
N MET A 92 11.91 -3.37 8.64
CA MET A 92 13.04 -2.91 7.86
C MET A 92 14.29 -3.66 8.33
N GLN A 93 15.00 -4.28 7.40
CA GLN A 93 16.33 -4.83 7.67
C GLN A 93 17.34 -3.67 7.71
N GLU A 94 18.17 -3.65 8.75
CA GLU A 94 19.31 -2.73 8.89
C GLU A 94 20.40 -2.98 7.84
#